data_AF-A0A923CE35-F1
#
_entry.id   AF-A0A923CE35-F1
#
_cell.length_a   1.000
_cell.length_b   1.000
_cell.length_c   1.000
_cell.angle_alpha   90.00
_cell.angle_beta   90.00
_cell.angle_gamma   90.00
#
_symmetry.space_group_name_H-M   'P 1'
#
loop_
_entity.id
_entity.type
_entity.pdbx_description
1 polymer ?
#
loop_
_entity_poly.entity_id
_entity_poly.type
_entity_poly.pdbx_seq_one_letter_code
_entity_poly.pdbx_strand_id
1 'polypeptide(L)'
;MNVGDIVTVQYVNYDQLGVRTPLAVTNWGLTGSGAGSAVTLTNTGVMQVISRPTGFLNLTATATVIGQPKTLNQDVFVSPATNTRVTGRLLANTSNVAVGGVQFEFVDNGGNVVGAAITGYDGRFSGVVGNNATRLRLKPQTVSALYFAAIKYQNVDYAVTGNACLLTLPGLVAGGSVSFPSNIFLPRQQDGPPPPPSGCN
;
A
#
# COMPACT_ATOMS: atom_id res chain seq x y z
N MET A 1 -6.84 -2.41 -6.43
CA MET A 1 -7.17 -3.73 -7.03
C MET A 1 -8.29 -3.55 -8.03
N ASN A 2 -8.51 -4.52 -8.91
CA ASN A 2 -9.63 -4.60 -9.84
C ASN A 2 -10.56 -5.75 -9.45
N VAL A 3 -11.79 -5.72 -9.96
CA VAL A 3 -12.69 -6.88 -9.89
C VAL A 3 -12.03 -8.06 -10.61
N GLY A 4 -12.03 -9.23 -9.96
CA GLY A 4 -11.37 -10.44 -10.44
C GLY A 4 -9.94 -10.65 -9.92
N ASP A 5 -9.32 -9.66 -9.27
CA ASP A 5 -7.99 -9.82 -8.69
C ASP A 5 -8.01 -10.89 -7.56
N ILE A 6 -6.96 -11.72 -7.53
CA ILE A 6 -6.71 -12.72 -6.48
C ILE A 6 -5.42 -12.34 -5.75
N VAL A 7 -5.46 -12.32 -4.42
CA VAL A 7 -4.34 -11.90 -3.55
C VAL A 7 -4.19 -12.88 -2.39
N THR A 8 -2.96 -13.18 -1.99
CA THR A 8 -2.70 -14.01 -0.80
C THR A 8 -2.42 -13.13 0.42
N VAL A 9 -3.17 -13.35 1.49
CA VAL A 9 -3.01 -12.71 2.80
C VAL A 9 -2.15 -13.61 3.69
N GLN A 10 -1.15 -13.04 4.37
CA GLN A 10 -0.19 -13.79 5.19
C GLN A 10 0.20 -13.03 6.46
N TYR A 11 0.40 -13.75 7.57
CA TYR A 11 1.14 -13.26 8.74
C TYR A 11 2.61 -13.63 8.62
N VAL A 12 3.49 -12.70 9.01
CA VAL A 12 4.94 -12.84 8.84
C VAL A 12 5.68 -12.25 10.04
N ASN A 13 6.89 -12.74 10.26
CA ASN A 13 7.88 -12.05 11.08
C ASN A 13 8.90 -11.35 10.17
N TYR A 14 9.45 -10.25 10.67
CA TYR A 14 10.61 -9.58 10.12
C TYR A 14 11.74 -9.61 11.15
N ASP A 15 12.96 -9.94 10.71
CA ASP A 15 14.14 -9.79 11.55
C ASP A 15 14.67 -8.33 11.53
N GLN A 16 15.76 -8.07 12.25
CA GLN A 16 16.38 -6.75 12.35
C GLN A 16 16.94 -6.22 11.03
N LEU A 17 17.13 -7.10 10.03
CA LEU A 17 17.59 -6.77 8.69
C LEU A 17 16.42 -6.63 7.71
N GLY A 18 15.19 -6.91 8.15
CA GLY A 18 13.98 -6.87 7.33
C GLY A 18 13.74 -8.16 6.53
N VAL A 19 14.40 -9.26 6.86
CA VAL A 19 14.15 -10.57 6.22
C VAL A 19 12.81 -11.11 6.72
N ARG A 20 11.99 -11.60 5.77
CA ARG A 20 10.61 -12.03 5.98
C ARG A 20 10.50 -13.55 6.16
N THR A 21 9.80 -13.98 7.20
CA THR A 21 9.45 -15.40 7.41
C THR A 21 7.93 -15.56 7.52
N PRO A 22 7.26 -16.27 6.59
CA PRO A 22 5.83 -16.59 6.70
C PRO A 22 5.53 -17.43 7.94
N LEU A 23 4.44 -17.12 8.62
CA LEU A 23 3.94 -17.90 9.75
C LEU A 23 2.84 -18.85 9.28
N ALA A 24 2.74 -20.01 9.92
CA ALA A 24 1.60 -20.91 9.73
C ALA A 24 0.35 -20.25 10.31
N VAL A 25 -0.71 -20.20 9.50
CA VAL A 25 -1.98 -19.56 9.85
C VAL A 25 -3.13 -20.52 9.57
N THR A 26 -4.06 -20.60 10.50
CA THR A 26 -5.32 -21.33 10.34
C THR A 26 -6.51 -20.43 10.61
N ASN A 27 -7.70 -20.86 10.20
CA ASN A 27 -8.98 -20.22 10.54
C ASN A 27 -9.08 -18.75 10.10
N TRP A 28 -8.72 -18.45 8.85
CA TRP A 28 -8.99 -17.14 8.28
C TRP A 28 -10.50 -16.84 8.24
N GLY A 29 -10.86 -15.63 8.67
CA GLY A 29 -12.19 -15.04 8.58
C GLY A 29 -12.09 -13.60 8.10
N LEU A 30 -13.16 -13.10 7.48
CA LEU A 30 -13.23 -11.74 6.94
C LEU A 30 -14.54 -11.07 7.35
N THR A 31 -14.44 -9.84 7.84
CA THR A 31 -15.55 -8.92 8.06
C THR A 31 -15.29 -7.58 7.36
N GLY A 32 -16.32 -6.74 7.24
CA GLY A 32 -16.19 -5.39 6.64
C GLY A 32 -16.26 -5.32 5.11
N SER A 33 -16.62 -6.40 4.41
CA SER A 33 -16.68 -6.45 2.94
C SER A 33 -17.85 -5.68 2.30
N GLY A 34 -18.78 -5.11 3.08
CA GLY A 34 -19.87 -4.26 2.59
C GLY A 34 -20.93 -4.99 1.73
N ALA A 35 -21.89 -4.23 1.19
CA ALA A 35 -23.06 -4.80 0.49
C ALA A 35 -22.66 -5.58 -0.78
N GLY A 36 -23.07 -6.85 -0.86
CA GLY A 36 -22.93 -7.73 -2.03
C GLY A 36 -21.67 -8.62 -2.07
N SER A 37 -20.92 -8.76 -0.96
CA SER A 37 -19.70 -9.60 -0.87
C SER A 37 -18.58 -9.13 -1.81
N ALA A 38 -18.21 -7.84 -1.75
CA ALA A 38 -17.21 -7.25 -2.64
C ALA A 38 -15.85 -7.97 -2.62
N VAL A 39 -15.56 -8.69 -1.54
CA VAL A 39 -14.37 -9.52 -1.36
C VAL A 39 -14.73 -10.80 -0.62
N THR A 40 -14.13 -11.92 -1.01
CA THR A 40 -14.10 -13.17 -0.21
C THR A 40 -12.68 -13.46 0.27
N LEU A 41 -12.56 -14.22 1.36
CA LEU A 41 -11.31 -14.74 1.90
C LEU A 41 -11.50 -16.22 2.25
N THR A 42 -10.68 -17.09 1.67
CA THR A 42 -10.69 -18.52 2.00
C THR A 42 -10.02 -18.78 3.35
N ASN A 43 -10.27 -19.95 3.93
CA ASN A 43 -9.59 -20.40 5.16
C ASN A 43 -8.06 -20.61 5.00
N THR A 44 -7.56 -20.60 3.76
CA THR A 44 -6.12 -20.66 3.41
C THR A 44 -5.49 -19.28 3.18
N GLY A 45 -6.27 -18.20 3.34
CA GLY A 45 -5.77 -16.84 3.19
C GLY A 45 -5.76 -16.33 1.75
N VAL A 46 -6.52 -16.97 0.84
CA VAL A 46 -6.68 -16.47 -0.54
C VAL A 46 -7.87 -15.53 -0.59
N MET A 47 -7.62 -14.27 -0.94
CA MET A 47 -8.59 -13.21 -1.08
C MET A 47 -8.94 -12.99 -2.55
N GLN A 48 -10.23 -12.86 -2.87
CA GLN A 48 -10.69 -12.56 -4.23
C GLN A 48 -11.62 -11.33 -4.22
N VAL A 49 -11.39 -10.41 -5.16
CA VAL A 49 -12.27 -9.24 -5.35
C VAL A 49 -13.42 -9.60 -6.30
N ILE A 50 -14.66 -9.54 -5.81
CA ILE A 50 -15.87 -9.98 -6.51
C ILE A 50 -16.63 -8.81 -7.14
N SER A 51 -16.69 -7.67 -6.46
CA SER A 51 -17.43 -6.50 -6.96
C SER A 51 -16.79 -5.19 -6.51
N ARG A 52 -17.21 -4.08 -7.12
CA ARG A 52 -16.68 -2.75 -6.85
C ARG A 52 -17.64 -1.95 -5.93
N PRO A 53 -17.25 -1.65 -4.69
CA PRO A 53 -18.02 -0.77 -3.82
C PRO A 53 -17.80 0.70 -4.15
N THR A 54 -18.66 1.57 -3.63
CA THR A 54 -18.53 3.02 -3.75
C THR A 54 -17.52 3.55 -2.73
N GLY A 55 -16.23 3.43 -3.04
CA GLY A 55 -15.13 3.94 -2.21
C GLY A 55 -14.27 2.86 -1.56
N PHE A 56 -13.62 3.21 -0.45
CA PHE A 56 -12.78 2.28 0.31
C PHE A 56 -13.63 1.22 1.02
N LEU A 57 -13.13 -0.01 0.99
CA LEU A 57 -13.51 -1.07 1.91
C LEU A 57 -12.53 -1.07 3.07
N ASN A 58 -13.03 -1.02 4.30
CA ASN A 58 -12.22 -1.36 5.46
C ASN A 58 -12.43 -2.85 5.75
N LEU A 59 -11.43 -3.66 5.41
CA LEU A 59 -11.46 -5.11 5.62
C LEU A 59 -10.80 -5.44 6.94
N THR A 60 -11.48 -6.26 7.75
CA THR A 60 -10.92 -6.84 8.96
C THR A 60 -10.79 -8.34 8.75
N ALA A 61 -9.55 -8.82 8.62
CA ALA A 61 -9.25 -10.23 8.55
C ALA A 61 -8.84 -10.74 9.94
N THR A 62 -9.45 -11.84 10.38
CA THR A 62 -9.10 -12.53 11.63
C THR A 62 -8.46 -13.86 11.32
N ALA A 63 -7.45 -14.29 12.09
CA ALA A 63 -6.82 -15.59 11.91
C ALA A 63 -6.22 -16.13 13.21
N THR A 64 -5.88 -17.42 13.26
CA THR A 64 -5.11 -18.02 14.35
C THR A 64 -3.66 -18.24 13.92
N VAL A 65 -2.72 -17.64 14.66
CA VAL A 65 -1.28 -17.72 14.41
C VAL A 65 -0.60 -18.25 15.66
N ILE A 66 0.05 -19.42 15.57
CA ILE A 66 0.70 -20.09 16.71
C ILE A 66 -0.28 -20.21 17.91
N GLY A 67 -1.51 -20.66 17.63
CA GLY A 67 -2.56 -20.84 18.63
C GLY A 67 -3.18 -19.56 19.19
N GLN A 68 -2.78 -18.37 18.73
CA GLN A 68 -3.30 -17.09 19.21
C GLN A 68 -4.14 -16.39 18.15
N PRO A 69 -5.30 -15.81 18.50
CA PRO A 69 -6.08 -15.01 17.57
C PRO A 69 -5.34 -13.72 17.22
N LYS A 70 -5.37 -13.36 15.94
CA LYS A 70 -4.79 -12.14 15.38
C LYS A 70 -5.81 -11.47 14.46
N THR A 71 -5.71 -10.15 14.38
CA THR A 71 -6.54 -9.32 13.52
C THR A 71 -5.65 -8.44 12.64
N LEU A 72 -6.04 -8.28 11.38
CA LEU A 72 -5.43 -7.40 10.40
C LEU A 72 -6.53 -6.49 9.85
N ASN A 73 -6.29 -5.18 9.85
CA ASN A 73 -7.17 -4.21 9.22
C ASN A 73 -6.50 -3.67 7.96
N GLN A 74 -7.19 -3.70 6.84
CA GLN A 74 -6.67 -3.23 5.56
C GLN A 74 -7.72 -2.41 4.82
N ASP A 75 -7.34 -1.20 4.41
CA ASP A 75 -8.15 -0.43 3.48
C ASP A 75 -7.87 -0.89 2.06
N VAL A 76 -8.94 -1.19 1.33
CA VAL A 76 -8.91 -1.66 -0.04
C VAL A 76 -9.67 -0.69 -0.92
N PHE A 77 -9.02 -0.28 -2.02
CA PHE A 77 -9.67 0.46 -3.09
C PHE A 77 -9.82 -0.42 -4.33
N VAL A 78 -11.05 -0.57 -4.80
CA VAL A 78 -11.37 -1.30 -6.04
C VAL A 78 -11.68 -0.27 -7.13
N SER A 79 -10.85 -0.24 -8.17
CA SER A 79 -10.97 0.72 -9.26
C SER A 79 -11.67 0.10 -10.48
N PRO A 80 -12.35 0.91 -11.32
CA PRO A 80 -12.72 0.50 -12.67
C PRO A 80 -11.52 0.01 -13.48
N ALA A 81 -11.70 -0.99 -14.35
CA ALA A 81 -10.63 -1.50 -15.22
C ALA A 81 -10.12 -0.47 -16.25
N THR A 82 -10.89 0.58 -16.55
CA THR A 82 -10.54 1.68 -17.45
C THR A 82 -9.56 2.71 -16.84
N ASN A 83 -9.26 2.56 -15.55
CA ASN A 83 -8.34 3.44 -14.84
C ASN A 83 -6.88 3.05 -15.10
N THR A 84 -5.97 4.01 -14.92
CA THR A 84 -4.54 3.79 -15.14
C THR A 84 -3.95 2.90 -14.04
N ARG A 85 -3.09 1.95 -14.41
CA ARG A 85 -2.29 1.18 -13.45
C ARG A 85 -0.97 1.91 -13.18
N VAL A 86 -0.71 2.27 -11.93
CA VAL A 86 0.57 2.83 -11.47
C VAL A 86 1.36 1.76 -10.75
N THR A 87 2.62 1.59 -11.14
CA THR A 87 3.56 0.66 -10.51
C THR A 87 4.80 1.37 -10.01
N GLY A 88 5.46 0.76 -9.03
CA GLY A 88 6.73 1.23 -8.52
C GLY A 88 7.31 0.27 -7.51
N ARG A 89 8.38 0.69 -6.85
CA ARG A 89 9.05 -0.10 -5.82
C ARG A 89 9.42 0.76 -4.63
N LEU A 90 9.19 0.22 -3.44
CA LEU A 90 9.49 0.81 -2.16
C LEU A 90 10.62 0.05 -1.47
N LEU A 91 11.68 0.78 -1.14
CA LEU A 91 12.85 0.25 -0.46
C LEU A 91 13.14 1.03 0.82
N ALA A 92 13.84 0.41 1.75
CA ALA A 92 14.43 1.08 2.88
C ALA A 92 15.57 1.96 2.38
N ASN A 93 15.59 3.21 2.82
CA ASN A 93 16.69 4.11 2.49
C ASN A 93 18.02 3.55 3.01
N THR A 94 19.11 3.80 2.29
CA THR A 94 20.48 3.33 2.57
C THR A 94 20.69 1.81 2.43
N SER A 95 19.83 0.96 2.99
CA SER A 95 20.01 -0.50 2.92
C SER A 95 19.46 -1.14 1.65
N ASN A 96 18.60 -0.44 0.89
CA ASN A 96 17.92 -0.96 -0.30
C ASN A 96 17.09 -2.24 -0.06
N VAL A 97 16.76 -2.54 1.20
CA VAL A 97 15.91 -3.68 1.55
C VAL A 97 14.47 -3.39 1.11
N ALA A 98 13.80 -4.37 0.53
CA ALA A 98 12.39 -4.25 0.14
C ALA A 98 11.48 -4.01 1.34
N VAL A 99 10.53 -3.07 1.22
CA VAL A 99 9.56 -2.76 2.29
C VAL A 99 8.16 -3.15 1.84
N GLY A 100 7.64 -4.23 2.42
CA GLY A 100 6.29 -4.74 2.14
C GLY A 100 5.23 -4.28 3.15
N GLY A 101 3.95 -4.40 2.77
CA GLY A 101 2.80 -4.11 3.62
C GLY A 101 2.50 -2.63 3.81
N VAL A 102 3.18 -1.75 3.09
CA VAL A 102 2.99 -0.31 3.19
C VAL A 102 1.95 0.14 2.17
N GLN A 103 0.96 0.92 2.61
CA GLN A 103 -0.10 1.44 1.77
C GLN A 103 0.23 2.85 1.27
N PHE A 104 0.05 3.03 -0.03
CA PHE A 104 0.01 4.32 -0.70
C PHE A 104 -1.42 4.72 -1.03
N GLU A 105 -1.70 6.00 -0.87
CA GLU A 105 -2.92 6.66 -1.32
C GLU A 105 -2.61 7.58 -2.50
N PHE A 106 -3.38 7.45 -3.57
CA PHE A 106 -3.29 8.31 -4.74
C PHE A 106 -4.38 9.37 -4.64
N VAL A 107 -4.00 10.65 -4.74
CA VAL A 107 -4.89 11.78 -4.51
C VAL A 107 -5.01 12.69 -5.72
N ASP A 108 -6.19 13.27 -5.92
CA ASP A 108 -6.43 14.31 -6.91
C ASP A 108 -5.92 15.68 -6.44
N ASN A 109 -6.13 16.72 -7.26
CA ASN A 109 -5.67 18.07 -6.94
C ASN A 109 -6.40 18.70 -5.73
N GLY A 110 -7.59 18.21 -5.39
CA GLY A 110 -8.36 18.61 -4.21
C GLY A 110 -7.95 17.87 -2.94
N GLY A 111 -7.08 16.86 -3.03
CA GLY A 111 -6.67 16.01 -1.91
C GLY A 111 -7.62 14.83 -1.66
N ASN A 112 -8.56 14.55 -2.56
CA ASN A 112 -9.43 13.38 -2.45
C ASN A 112 -8.68 12.13 -2.87
N VAL A 113 -8.87 11.02 -2.15
CA VAL A 113 -8.24 9.75 -2.50
C VAL A 113 -9.02 9.09 -3.63
N VAL A 114 -8.34 8.83 -4.74
CA VAL A 114 -8.90 8.29 -6.00
C VAL A 114 -8.23 6.98 -6.42
N GLY A 115 -7.44 6.39 -5.53
CA GLY A 115 -6.80 5.10 -5.70
C GLY A 115 -5.95 4.73 -4.50
N ALA A 116 -5.56 3.46 -4.42
CA ALA A 116 -4.57 2.98 -3.45
C ALA A 116 -3.72 1.84 -4.03
N ALA A 117 -2.54 1.66 -3.45
CA ALA A 117 -1.68 0.50 -3.68
C ALA A 117 -1.09 0.03 -2.36
N ILE A 118 -0.73 -1.25 -2.28
CA ILE A 118 0.00 -1.82 -1.15
C ILE A 118 1.26 -2.45 -1.71
N THR A 119 2.38 -2.28 -1.02
CA THR A 119 3.63 -2.95 -1.40
C THR A 119 3.59 -4.43 -1.06
N GLY A 120 3.95 -5.26 -2.03
CA GLY A 120 4.27 -6.66 -1.81
C GLY A 120 5.56 -6.81 -1.01
N TYR A 121 5.85 -8.04 -0.60
CA TYR A 121 7.04 -8.34 0.20
C TYR A 121 8.38 -8.02 -0.50
N ASP A 122 8.38 -7.95 -1.83
CA ASP A 122 9.53 -7.57 -2.67
C ASP A 122 9.66 -6.05 -2.85
N GLY A 123 8.80 -5.28 -2.16
CA GLY A 123 8.70 -3.84 -2.17
C GLY A 123 7.94 -3.31 -3.39
N ARG A 124 7.56 -4.15 -4.35
CA ARG A 124 6.83 -3.70 -5.54
C ARG A 124 5.39 -3.40 -5.16
N PHE A 125 4.82 -2.36 -5.77
CA PHE A 125 3.40 -2.09 -5.66
C PHE A 125 2.79 -1.93 -7.05
N SER A 126 1.50 -2.25 -7.14
CA SER A 126 0.67 -1.96 -8.29
C SER A 126 -0.69 -1.49 -7.80
N GLY A 127 -1.03 -0.23 -8.12
CA GLY A 127 -2.33 0.37 -7.84
C GLY A 127 -3.04 0.71 -9.13
N VAL A 128 -4.36 0.69 -9.12
CA VAL A 128 -5.17 1.22 -10.22
C VAL A 128 -5.84 2.49 -9.72
N VAL A 129 -5.66 3.60 -10.44
CA VAL A 129 -5.92 4.96 -9.95
C VAL A 129 -6.81 5.72 -10.92
N GLY A 130 -7.71 6.56 -10.40
CA GLY A 130 -8.48 7.48 -11.23
C GLY A 130 -7.56 8.32 -12.12
N ASN A 131 -7.98 8.56 -13.37
CA ASN A 131 -7.16 9.33 -14.33
C ASN A 131 -6.98 10.80 -13.92
N ASN A 132 -7.70 11.26 -12.89
CA ASN A 132 -7.55 12.56 -12.23
C ASN A 132 -6.56 12.55 -11.05
N ALA A 133 -5.94 11.42 -10.72
CA ALA A 133 -4.91 11.36 -9.68
C ALA A 133 -3.69 12.19 -10.12
N THR A 134 -3.15 12.99 -9.20
CA THR A 134 -2.00 13.86 -9.47
C THR A 134 -0.82 13.58 -8.57
N ARG A 135 -1.09 13.11 -7.34
CA ARG A 135 -0.10 12.98 -6.27
C ARG A 135 -0.28 11.67 -5.52
N LEU A 136 0.75 11.28 -4.77
CA LEU A 136 0.79 10.09 -3.93
C LEU A 136 1.34 10.43 -2.54
N ARG A 137 0.75 9.80 -1.52
CA ARG A 137 1.21 9.84 -0.14
C ARG A 137 1.21 8.45 0.50
N LEU A 138 2.00 8.28 1.55
CA LEU A 138 1.90 7.09 2.41
C LEU A 138 0.70 7.21 3.34
N LYS A 139 0.10 6.06 3.67
CA LYS A 139 -0.81 5.96 4.81
C LYS A 139 0.00 5.67 6.07
N PRO A 140 0.19 6.64 7.00
CA PRO A 140 1.17 6.52 8.08
C PRO A 140 0.95 5.31 8.99
N GLN A 141 -0.30 4.90 9.20
CA GLN A 141 -0.65 3.78 10.09
C GLN A 141 -0.20 2.41 9.56
N THR A 142 0.20 2.33 8.28
CA THR A 142 0.72 1.10 7.66
C THR A 142 2.25 1.03 7.67
N VAL A 143 2.92 2.06 8.18
CA VAL A 143 4.37 2.13 8.25
C VAL A 143 4.84 1.53 9.57
N SER A 144 5.76 0.57 9.50
CA SER A 144 6.39 -0.01 10.69
C SER A 144 7.17 1.05 11.48
N ALA A 145 7.20 0.91 12.81
CA ALA A 145 7.94 1.78 13.72
C ALA A 145 9.46 1.83 13.45
N LEU A 146 10.00 0.97 12.60
CA LEU A 146 11.40 1.02 12.15
C LEU A 146 11.69 2.19 11.20
N TYR A 147 10.66 2.78 10.61
CA TYR A 147 10.77 3.82 9.59
C TYR A 147 10.12 5.12 10.03
N PHE A 148 10.51 6.21 9.39
CA PHE A 148 9.73 7.44 9.43
C PHE A 148 8.57 7.33 8.43
N ALA A 149 7.40 7.85 8.81
CA ALA A 149 6.32 8.06 7.86
C ALA A 149 6.68 9.25 6.97
N ALA A 150 7.56 9.02 6.00
CA ALA A 150 8.08 9.97 5.01
C ALA A 150 8.48 9.20 3.74
N ILE A 151 8.51 9.89 2.60
CA ILE A 151 8.94 9.32 1.32
C ILE A 151 10.17 10.07 0.83
N LYS A 152 11.17 9.36 0.34
CA LYS A 152 12.25 9.93 -0.47
C LYS A 152 12.18 9.43 -1.91
N TYR A 153 12.26 10.32 -2.88
CA TYR A 153 12.25 9.99 -4.30
C TYR A 153 13.13 10.95 -5.09
N GLN A 154 14.03 10.43 -5.93
CA GLN A 154 15.02 11.22 -6.68
C GLN A 154 15.76 12.27 -5.82
N ASN A 155 16.19 11.88 -4.61
CA ASN A 155 16.85 12.74 -3.62
C ASN A 155 16.00 13.87 -3.01
N VAL A 156 14.69 13.88 -3.23
CA VAL A 156 13.75 14.81 -2.61
C VAL A 156 12.93 14.09 -1.54
N ASP A 157 12.76 14.74 -0.39
CA ASP A 157 12.00 14.23 0.73
C ASP A 157 10.59 14.84 0.73
N TYR A 158 9.58 13.99 0.87
CA TYR A 158 8.16 14.30 0.79
C TYR A 158 7.47 13.97 2.11
N ALA A 159 6.46 14.77 2.46
CA ALA A 159 5.67 14.55 3.67
C ALA A 159 4.55 13.53 3.43
N VAL A 160 4.02 12.98 4.52
CA VAL A 160 2.86 12.07 4.50
C VAL A 160 1.54 12.75 4.86
N THR A 161 1.60 13.99 5.33
CA THR A 161 0.45 14.81 5.71
C THR A 161 0.45 16.14 4.96
N GLY A 162 -0.76 16.67 4.73
CA GLY A 162 -0.97 17.88 3.92
C GLY A 162 -0.93 17.63 2.41
N ASN A 163 -1.31 18.64 1.63
CA ASN A 163 -1.36 18.55 0.17
C ASN A 163 -0.11 19.13 -0.52
N ALA A 164 0.67 19.96 0.17
CA ALA A 164 1.74 20.76 -0.46
C ALA A 164 3.04 20.00 -0.74
N CYS A 165 3.30 18.87 -0.07
CA CYS A 165 4.60 18.17 -0.13
C CYS A 165 4.46 16.70 -0.52
N LEU A 166 3.50 16.39 -1.41
CA LEU A 166 3.22 15.04 -1.84
C LEU A 166 3.97 14.71 -3.14
N LEU A 167 4.31 13.43 -3.33
CA LEU A 167 5.01 12.98 -4.52
C LEU A 167 4.11 13.06 -5.76
N THR A 168 4.49 13.83 -6.77
CA THR A 168 3.78 13.90 -8.05
C THR A 168 3.86 12.58 -8.80
N LEU A 169 2.73 12.18 -9.39
CA LEU A 169 2.66 10.97 -10.22
C LEU A 169 3.33 11.19 -11.58
N PRO A 170 3.90 10.13 -12.18
CA PRO A 170 4.16 10.09 -13.61
C PRO A 170 2.87 10.39 -14.41
N GLY A 171 3.01 10.88 -15.64
CA GLY A 171 1.87 11.15 -16.52
C GLY A 171 0.97 9.92 -16.68
N LEU A 172 -0.32 10.08 -16.39
CA LEU A 172 -1.30 9.00 -16.46
C LEU A 172 -1.89 8.89 -17.87
N VAL A 173 -2.11 7.66 -18.34
CA VAL A 173 -2.74 7.36 -19.62
C VAL A 173 -3.92 6.43 -19.36
N ALA A 174 -5.13 6.87 -19.69
CA ALA A 174 -6.36 6.13 -19.43
C ALA A 174 -6.28 4.68 -19.95
N GLY A 175 -6.63 3.71 -19.10
CA GLY A 175 -6.53 2.27 -19.38
C GLY A 175 -5.09 1.74 -19.54
N GLY A 176 -4.08 2.60 -19.47
CA GLY A 176 -2.68 2.26 -19.62
C GLY A 176 -2.02 1.81 -18.32
N SER A 177 -0.72 1.55 -18.42
CA SER A 177 0.15 1.29 -17.28
C SER A 177 1.32 2.26 -17.29
N VAL A 178 1.64 2.81 -16.12
CA VAL A 178 2.79 3.70 -15.92
C VAL A 178 3.58 3.27 -14.69
N SER A 179 4.90 3.38 -14.76
CA SER A 179 5.80 3.06 -13.67
C SER A 179 6.57 4.29 -13.20
N PHE A 180 6.81 4.40 -11.90
CA PHE A 180 7.83 5.32 -11.40
C PHE A 180 9.21 4.94 -12.00
N PRO A 181 9.93 5.87 -12.63
CA PRO A 181 11.23 5.59 -13.24
C PRO A 181 12.35 5.33 -12.23
N SER A 182 12.16 5.67 -10.97
CA SER A 182 13.11 5.41 -9.88
C SER A 182 12.42 4.74 -8.70
N ASN A 183 13.22 4.13 -7.81
CA ASN A 183 12.69 3.59 -6.56
C ASN A 183 12.24 4.71 -5.62
N ILE A 184 11.19 4.42 -4.88
CA ILE A 184 10.71 5.21 -3.75
C ILE A 184 11.37 4.63 -2.49
N PHE A 185 11.78 5.49 -1.56
CA PHE A 185 12.48 5.08 -0.35
C PHE A 185 11.73 5.50 0.92
N LEU A 186 11.74 4.64 1.93
CA LEU A 186 11.37 4.98 3.31
C LEU A 186 12.63 5.27 4.14
N PRO A 187 12.78 6.48 4.69
CA PRO A 187 13.81 6.76 5.67
C PRO A 187 13.68 5.86 6.91
N ARG A 188 14.81 5.27 7.36
CA ARG A 188 14.85 4.46 8.59
C ARG A 188 15.14 5.33 9.80
N GLN A 189 14.56 4.98 10.95
CA GLN A 189 14.82 5.71 12.20
C GLN A 189 16.26 5.57 12.69
N GLN A 190 16.91 4.44 12.40
CA GLN A 190 18.30 4.19 12.82
C GLN A 190 19.34 4.95 11.99
N ASP A 191 18.95 5.56 10.85
CA ASP A 191 19.88 6.24 9.94
C ASP A 191 20.08 7.72 10.29
N GLY A 192 19.40 8.23 11.32
CA GLY A 192 19.50 9.62 11.76
C GLY A 192 18.14 10.27 12.05
N PRO A 193 18.12 11.59 12.30
CA PRO A 193 16.88 12.32 12.53
C PRO A 193 15.97 12.29 11.28
N PRO A 194 14.66 12.52 11.45
CA PRO A 194 13.73 12.59 10.32
C PRO A 194 14.18 13.68 9.33
N PRO A 195 14.25 13.39 8.03
CA PRO A 195 14.63 14.40 7.04
C PRO A 195 13.53 15.47 6.93
N PRO A 196 13.89 16.76 6.84
CA PRO A 196 12.91 17.81 6.57
C PRO A 196 12.35 17.64 5.15
N PRO A 197 11.02 17.76 4.94
CA PRO A 197 10.44 17.72 3.60
C PRO A 197 11.01 18.85 2.73
N SER A 198 11.50 18.49 1.54
CA SER A 198 12.07 19.41 0.54
C SER A 198 11.25 19.49 -0.74
N GLY A 199 10.27 18.59 -0.93
CA GLY A 199 9.40 18.53 -2.11
C GLY A 199 8.13 19.39 -2.03
N CYS A 200 8.15 20.49 -1.28
CA CYS A 200 6.96 21.29 -0.91
C CYS A 200 6.60 22.44 -1.87
N ASN A 201 6.78 22.28 -3.18
CA ASN A 201 6.56 23.34 -4.17
C ASN A 201 5.20 23.27 -4.86
#